data_AF-A0AAE7Q311-F1
#
_entry.id   AF-A0AAE7Q311-F1
#
_cell.length_a   1.000
_cell.length_b   1.000
_cell.length_c   1.000
_cell.angle_alpha   90.00
_cell.angle_beta   90.00
_cell.angle_gamma   90.00
#
_symmetry.space_group_name_H-M   'P 1'
#
loop_
_entity.id
_entity.type
_entity.pdbx_description
1 polymer ?
#
loop_
_entity_poly.entity_id
_entity_poly.type
_entity_poly.pdbx_seq_one_letter_code
_entity_poly.pdbx_strand_id
1 'polypeptide(L)' 'MHKDFVTDEEIHAMGVPFELLSAWMTNGLIQVAYQANHVRYFWTKDVNLLKQQFNIK' A
#
# COMPACT_ATOMS: atom_id res chain seq x y z
N MET A 1 6.46 17.02 5.79
CA MET A 1 5.12 16.45 6.05
C MET A 1 5.14 15.01 5.56
N HIS A 2 4.91 14.03 6.45
CA HIS A 2 4.57 12.67 5.98
C HIS A 2 3.17 12.74 5.36
N LYS A 3 2.98 12.18 4.16
CA LYS A 3 1.65 11.99 3.60
C LYS A 3 0.95 10.87 4.38
N ASP A 4 -0.30 11.08 4.78
CA ASP A 4 -1.08 10.07 5.49
C ASP A 4 -1.54 8.93 4.58
N PHE A 5 -1.66 9.21 3.27
CA PHE A 5 -2.07 8.25 2.26
C PHE A 5 -1.08 8.13 1.12
N VAL A 6 -1.03 6.93 0.53
CA VAL A 6 -0.29 6.60 -0.68
C VAL A 6 -1.19 5.87 -1.68
N THR A 7 -0.92 6.07 -2.96
CA THR A 7 -1.60 5.39 -4.08
C THR A 7 -0.93 4.07 -4.47
N ASP A 8 -1.57 3.28 -5.31
CA ASP A 8 -0.99 2.06 -5.92
C ASP A 8 0.41 2.33 -6.53
N GLU A 9 0.53 3.41 -7.30
CA GLU A 9 1.78 3.83 -7.97
C GLU A 9 2.86 4.26 -6.97
N GLU A 10 2.48 4.99 -5.91
CA GLU A 10 3.43 5.39 -4.86
C GLU A 10 3.91 4.17 -4.06
N ILE A 11 3.02 3.20 -3.79
CA ILE A 11 3.38 1.93 -3.15
C ILE A 11 4.37 1.15 -4.03
N HIS A 12 4.16 1.17 -5.35
CA HIS A 12 5.10 0.57 -6.28
C HIS A 12 6.47 1.26 -6.28
N ALA A 13 6.49 2.60 -6.29
CA ALA A 13 7.71 3.39 -6.15
C ALA A 13 8.42 3.17 -4.80
N MET A 14 7.69 2.76 -3.76
CA MET A 14 8.25 2.33 -2.47
C MET A 14 8.84 0.91 -2.50
N GLY A 15 8.90 0.24 -3.66
CA GLY A 15 9.53 -1.07 -3.82
C GLY A 15 8.60 -2.26 -3.61
N VAL A 16 7.29 -2.05 -3.51
CA VAL A 16 6.30 -3.12 -3.40
C VAL A 16 5.76 -3.47 -4.79
N PRO A 17 5.97 -4.70 -5.31
CA PRO A 17 5.39 -5.09 -6.60
C PRO A 17 3.86 -5.06 -6.59
N PHE A 18 3.23 -4.76 -7.72
CA PHE A 18 1.77 -4.71 -7.83
C PHE A 18 1.12 -6.06 -7.50
N GLU A 19 1.76 -7.17 -7.86
CA GLU A 19 1.31 -8.52 -7.55
C GLU A 19 1.28 -8.77 -6.04
N LEU A 20 2.28 -8.25 -5.32
CA LEU A 20 2.35 -8.36 -3.86
C LEU A 20 1.29 -7.49 -3.18
N LEU A 21 1.08 -6.26 -3.66
CA LEU A 21 -0.01 -5.40 -3.19
C LEU A 21 -1.37 -6.08 -3.42
N SER A 22 -1.57 -6.70 -4.59
CA SER A 22 -2.77 -7.48 -4.90
C SER A 22 -2.94 -8.67 -3.95
N ALA A 23 -1.86 -9.37 -3.62
CA ALA A 23 -1.87 -10.45 -2.65
C ALA A 23 -2.23 -9.95 -1.24
N TRP A 24 -1.68 -8.83 -0.80
CA TRP A 24 -2.04 -8.23 0.50
C TRP A 24 -3.52 -7.87 0.59
N MET A 25 -4.09 -7.25 -0.45
CA MET A 25 -5.52 -6.93 -0.49
C MET A 25 -6.36 -8.21 -0.49
N THR A 26 -6.00 -9.20 -1.31
CA THR A 26 -6.76 -10.46 -1.44
C THR A 26 -6.78 -11.25 -0.13
N ASN A 27 -5.67 -11.23 0.63
CA ASN A 27 -5.56 -11.90 1.93
C ASN A 27 -6.05 -11.04 3.10
N GLY A 28 -6.59 -9.84 2.84
CA GLY A 28 -7.09 -8.94 3.89
C GLY A 28 -6.00 -8.34 4.79
N LEU A 29 -4.74 -8.36 4.35
CA LEU A 29 -3.60 -7.79 5.09
C LEU A 29 -3.56 -6.26 5.03
N ILE A 30 -4.15 -5.68 3.97
CA ILE A 30 -4.29 -4.23 3.80
C ILE A 30 -5.68 -3.92 3.26
N GLN A 31 -6.21 -2.75 3.64
CA GLN A 31 -7.51 -2.26 3.17
C GLN A 31 -7.35 -0.95 2.42
N VAL A 32 -8.19 -0.76 1.41
CA VAL A 32 -8.33 0.54 0.74
C VAL A 32 -8.97 1.50 1.74
N ALA A 33 -8.23 2.55 2.11
CA ALA A 33 -8.71 3.54 3.07
C ALA A 33 -9.71 4.52 2.42
N TYR A 34 -9.48 4.85 1.15
CA TYR A 34 -10.34 5.72 0.37
C TYR A 34 -10.17 5.42 -1.13
N GLN A 35 -11.21 5.66 -1.93
CA GLN A 35 -11.16 5.53 -3.38
C GLN A 35 -11.81 6.75 -4.04
N ALA A 36 -11.11 7.37 -4.99
CA ALA A 36 -11.63 8.47 -5.80
C ALA A 36 -11.14 8.34 -7.23
N ASN A 37 -12.02 8.58 -8.21
CA ASN A 37 -11.67 8.58 -9.64
C ASN A 37 -10.85 7.36 -10.08
N HIS A 38 -11.24 6.16 -9.62
CA HIS A 38 -10.52 4.89 -9.86
C HIS A 38 -9.12 4.77 -9.22
N VAL A 39 -8.70 5.75 -8.43
CA VAL A 39 -7.47 5.69 -7.64
C VAL A 39 -7.79 5.19 -6.24
N ARG A 40 -7.05 4.17 -5.80
CA ARG A 40 -7.11 3.64 -4.43
C ARG A 40 -6.03 4.31 -3.59
N TYR A 41 -6.42 4.68 -2.37
CA TYR A 41 -5.55 5.27 -1.37
C TYR A 41 -5.45 4.34 -0.18
N PHE A 42 -4.24 4.14 0.31
CA PHE A 42 -3.91 3.30 1.44
C PHE A 42 -3.21 4.13 2.50
N TRP A 43 -3.40 3.78 3.77
CA TRP A 43 -2.66 4.42 4.84
C TRP A 43 -1.17 4.12 4.71
N THR A 44 -0.35 5.18 4.68
CA THR A 44 1.11 5.06 4.60
C THR A 44 1.67 4.22 5.74
N LYS A 45 1.08 4.33 6.95
CA LYS A 45 1.47 3.53 8.12
C LYS A 45 1.27 2.03 7.92
N ASP A 46 0.19 1.61 7.25
CA ASP A 46 -0.14 0.20 7.08
C ASP A 46 0.77 -0.43 6.02
N VAL A 47 1.03 0.31 4.94
CA VAL A 47 2.02 -0.07 3.91
C VAL A 47 3.40 -0.25 4.54
N ASN A 48 3.86 0.72 5.35
CA ASN A 48 5.16 0.65 6.01
C ASN A 48 5.26 -0.53 6.99
N LEU A 49 4.18 -0.82 7.73
CA LEU A 49 4.14 -1.97 8.63
C LEU A 49 4.31 -3.28 7.85
N LEU A 50 3.59 -3.44 6.73
CA LEU A 50 3.71 -4.62 5.88
C LEU A 50 5.09 -4.72 5.23
N LYS A 51 5.64 -3.60 4.74
CA LYS A 51 7.03 -3.56 4.25
C LYS A 51 8.02 -4.09 5.29
N GLN A 52 7.89 -3.67 6.55
CA GLN A 52 8.74 -4.16 7.64
C GLN A 52 8.52 -5.65 7.90
N GLN A 53 7.28 -6.12 7.93
CA GLN A 53 6.96 -7.55 8.14
C GLN A 53 7.51 -8.45 7.04
N PHE A 54 7.52 -7.98 5.79
CA PHE A 54 8.02 -8.72 4.63
C PHE A 54 9.47 -8.39 4.25
N ASN A 55 10.20 -7.62 5.08
CA ASN A 55 11.59 -7.19 4.84
C ASN A 55 11.82 -6.50 3.48
N ILE A 56 10.85 -5.69 3.04
CA ILE A 56 10.94 -4.90 1.81
C ILE A 56 11.71 -3.61 2.12
N LYS A 57 12.84 -3.41 1.45
CA LYS A 57 13.73 -2.26 1.66
C LYS A 57 13.15 -0.95 1.11
#